data_AF-A0A546X138-F1
#
_entry.id   AF-A0A546X138-F1
#
_cell.length_a   1.000
_cell.length_b   1.000
_cell.length_c   1.000
_cell.angle_alpha   90.00
_cell.angle_beta   90.00
_cell.angle_gamma   90.00
#
_symmetry.space_group_name_H-M   'P 1'
#
loop_
_entity.id
_entity.type
_entity.pdbx_description
1 polymer ?
#
loop_
_entity_poly.entity_id
_entity_poly.type
_entity_poly.pdbx_seq_one_letter_code
_entity_poly.pdbx_strand_id
1 'polypeptide(L)'
;MPDVSQSAQKIIFSMFDAAGLYFEALSNLLKTLSPDAAKSLRKKKASLQTEIEDAKSNLTNACVELVVEAMREKLEGKKGVIDWLTWFQDEAQRTNDYGLLDIMEIGIKPAFQRIDAAIEGGAFRQDFSSAGR
;
A
#
# COMPACT_ATOMS: atom_id res chain seq x y z
N MET A 1 -11.94 14.99 -3.68
CA MET A 1 -11.69 13.58 -4.02
C MET A 1 -12.38 13.28 -5.35
N PRO A 2 -11.65 12.79 -6.37
CA PRO A 2 -12.22 12.35 -7.63
C PRO A 2 -13.14 11.14 -7.46
N ASP A 3 -14.12 11.01 -8.36
CA ASP A 3 -15.00 9.83 -8.41
C ASP A 3 -14.25 8.61 -8.95
N VAL A 4 -14.53 7.46 -8.34
CA VAL A 4 -13.92 6.16 -8.70
C VAL A 4 -15.01 5.10 -8.84
N SER A 5 -14.69 3.99 -9.51
CA SER A 5 -15.61 2.86 -9.59
C SER A 5 -15.89 2.25 -8.20
N GLN A 6 -17.02 1.54 -8.03
CA GLN A 6 -17.30 0.82 -6.78
C GLN A 6 -16.23 -0.24 -6.45
N SER A 7 -15.62 -0.83 -7.49
CA SER A 7 -14.51 -1.77 -7.33
C SER A 7 -13.31 -1.07 -6.71
N ALA A 8 -12.87 0.03 -7.33
CA ALA A 8 -11.78 0.86 -6.84
C ALA A 8 -12.05 1.41 -5.43
N GLN A 9 -13.28 1.83 -5.14
CA GLN A 9 -13.64 2.34 -3.82
C GLN A 9 -13.42 1.30 -2.71
N LYS A 10 -13.78 0.04 -2.95
CA LYS A 10 -13.55 -1.05 -1.98
C LYS A 10 -12.06 -1.28 -1.74
N ILE A 11 -11.26 -1.24 -2.81
CA ILE A 11 -9.80 -1.40 -2.71
C ILE A 11 -9.18 -0.24 -1.91
N ILE A 12 -9.62 1.01 -2.17
CA ILE A 12 -9.18 2.19 -1.43
C ILE A 12 -9.48 2.05 0.07
N PHE A 13 -10.68 1.58 0.44
CA PHE A 13 -10.99 1.34 1.86
C PHE A 13 -10.11 0.26 2.48
N SER A 14 -9.89 -0.86 1.78
CA SER A 14 -8.97 -1.92 2.22
C SER A 14 -7.54 -1.39 2.45
N MET A 15 -7.06 -0.50 1.56
CA MET A 15 -5.77 0.17 1.71
C MET A 15 -5.70 1.00 3.00
N PHE A 16 -6.73 1.78 3.31
CA PHE A 16 -6.77 2.57 4.55
C PHE A 16 -6.90 1.70 5.80
N ASP A 17 -7.66 0.61 5.76
CA ASP A 17 -7.76 -0.36 6.85
C ASP A 17 -6.39 -1.00 7.15
N ALA A 18 -5.66 -1.42 6.10
CA ALA A 18 -4.31 -1.95 6.21
C ALA A 18 -3.31 -0.91 6.75
N ALA A 19 -3.44 0.35 6.33
CA ALA A 19 -2.64 1.45 6.87
C ALA A 19 -2.92 1.65 8.37
N GLY A 20 -4.18 1.55 8.80
CA GLY A 20 -4.56 1.59 10.21
C GLY A 20 -3.84 0.54 11.06
N LEU A 21 -3.76 -0.71 10.57
CA LEU A 21 -3.02 -1.79 11.24
C LEU A 21 -1.52 -1.48 11.34
N TYR A 22 -0.93 -0.90 10.28
CA TYR A 22 0.46 -0.47 10.30
C TYR A 22 0.72 0.61 11.37
N PHE A 23 -0.13 1.63 11.43
CA PHE A 23 0.00 2.70 12.42
C PHE A 23 -0.21 2.19 13.85
N GLU A 24 -1.12 1.23 14.06
CA GLU A 24 -1.31 0.59 15.36
C GLU A 24 -0.06 -0.18 15.80
N ALA A 25 0.49 -1.01 14.91
CA ALA A 25 1.72 -1.77 15.18
C ALA A 25 2.91 -0.84 15.49
N LEU A 26 3.07 0.23 14.70
CA LEU A 26 4.10 1.25 14.93
C LEU A 26 3.91 1.96 16.27
N SER A 27 2.68 2.36 16.60
CA SER A 27 2.34 3.00 17.88
C SER A 27 2.67 2.08 19.06
N ASN A 28 2.35 0.78 18.94
CA ASN A 28 2.67 -0.21 19.95
C ASN A 28 4.18 -0.38 20.14
N LEU A 29 4.98 -0.37 19.07
CA LEU A 29 6.44 -0.33 19.16
C LEU A 29 6.93 0.93 19.87
N LEU A 30 6.45 2.12 19.49
CA LEU A 30 6.87 3.39 20.09
C LEU A 30 6.58 3.43 21.60
N LYS A 31 5.43 2.91 22.04
CA LYS A 31 5.09 2.78 23.48
C LYS A 31 6.13 1.95 24.25
N THR A 32 6.73 0.94 23.61
CA THR A 32 7.80 0.14 24.25
C THR A 32 9.13 0.88 24.35
N LEU A 33 9.36 1.96 23.59
CA LEU A 33 10.58 2.77 23.68
C LEU A 33 10.51 3.84 24.79
N SER A 34 9.39 3.93 25.50
CA SER A 34 9.21 4.83 26.64
C SER A 34 10.16 4.48 27.80
N PRO A 35 10.74 5.48 28.50
CA PRO A 35 11.73 5.28 29.56
C PRO A 35 11.29 4.35 30.72
N ASP A 36 9.99 4.15 30.93
CA ASP A 36 9.44 3.28 31.99
C ASP A 36 9.41 1.78 31.62
N ALA A 37 9.81 1.40 30.41
CA ALA A 37 9.75 0.01 29.97
C ALA A 37 10.94 -0.81 30.50
N ALA A 38 10.67 -1.78 31.38
CA ALA A 38 11.69 -2.63 32.02
C ALA A 38 12.23 -3.78 31.11
N LYS A 39 13.30 -4.45 31.58
CA LYS A 39 14.15 -5.52 30.98
C LYS A 39 13.50 -6.63 30.11
N SER A 40 12.17 -6.78 30.05
CA SER A 40 11.44 -7.70 29.14
C SER A 40 11.42 -7.22 27.68
N LEU A 41 11.87 -5.99 27.43
CA LEU A 41 11.81 -5.27 26.15
C LEU A 41 12.33 -5.99 24.91
N ARG A 42 13.39 -6.81 25.01
CA ARG A 42 14.10 -7.27 23.80
C ARG A 42 13.29 -8.29 22.99
N LYS A 43 12.60 -9.24 23.64
CA LYS A 43 11.70 -10.19 22.96
C LYS A 43 10.41 -9.50 22.47
N LYS A 44 9.87 -8.57 23.26
CA LYS A 44 8.67 -7.79 22.90
C LYS A 44 8.94 -6.91 21.67
N LYS A 45 10.13 -6.32 21.58
CA LYS A 45 10.59 -5.53 20.43
C LYS A 45 10.69 -6.36 19.15
N ALA A 46 11.24 -7.57 19.20
CA ALA A 46 11.34 -8.44 18.02
C ALA A 46 9.96 -8.85 17.49
N SER A 47 9.02 -9.21 18.37
CA SER A 47 7.63 -9.53 17.99
C SER A 47 6.94 -8.34 17.32
N LEU A 48 7.06 -7.15 17.91
CA LEU A 48 6.46 -5.93 17.37
C LEU A 48 7.09 -5.50 16.04
N GLN A 49 8.38 -5.77 15.84
CA GLN A 49 9.04 -5.55 14.55
C GLN A 49 8.47 -6.48 13.47
N THR A 50 8.22 -7.75 13.78
CA THR A 50 7.55 -8.66 12.85
C THR A 50 6.13 -8.20 12.53
N GLU A 51 5.35 -7.79 13.53
CA GLU A 51 3.99 -7.24 13.31
C GLU A 51 3.98 -6.01 12.39
N ILE A 52 4.98 -5.13 12.53
CA ILE A 52 5.15 -3.98 11.64
C ILE A 52 5.46 -4.43 10.21
N GLU A 53 6.39 -5.35 10.01
CA GLU A 53 6.74 -5.83 8.66
C GLU A 53 5.56 -6.56 7.99
N ASP A 54 4.80 -7.35 8.76
CA ASP A 54 3.57 -7.98 8.26
C ASP A 54 2.52 -6.93 7.86
N ALA A 55 2.32 -5.90 8.70
CA ALA A 55 1.39 -4.82 8.39
C ALA A 55 1.82 -4.01 7.16
N LYS A 56 3.12 -3.72 7.00
CA LYS A 56 3.67 -3.08 5.79
C LYS A 56 3.41 -3.93 4.54
N SER A 57 3.63 -5.24 4.64
CA SER A 57 3.38 -6.18 3.54
C SER A 57 1.91 -6.17 3.14
N ASN A 58 1.00 -6.19 4.11
CA ASN A 58 -0.44 -6.11 3.86
C ASN A 58 -0.85 -4.79 3.21
N LEU A 59 -0.34 -3.66 3.70
CA LEU A 59 -0.56 -2.35 3.07
C LEU A 59 -0.04 -2.33 1.63
N THR A 60 1.16 -2.85 1.39
CA THR A 60 1.73 -2.94 0.05
C THR A 60 0.85 -3.79 -0.87
N ASN A 61 0.34 -4.93 -0.39
CA ASN A 61 -0.52 -5.81 -1.18
C ASN A 61 -1.85 -5.14 -1.55
N ALA A 62 -2.49 -4.45 -0.61
CA ALA A 62 -3.69 -3.66 -0.91
C ALA A 62 -3.41 -2.54 -1.93
N CYS A 63 -2.24 -1.90 -1.84
CA CYS A 63 -1.80 -0.91 -2.83
C CYS A 63 -1.53 -1.53 -4.21
N VAL A 64 -1.02 -2.77 -4.28
CA VAL A 64 -0.84 -3.49 -5.55
C VAL A 64 -2.18 -3.68 -6.25
N GLU A 65 -3.22 -4.11 -5.52
CA GLU A 65 -4.58 -4.23 -6.09
C GLU A 65 -5.06 -2.90 -6.68
N LEU A 66 -4.78 -1.78 -5.98
CA LEU A 66 -5.17 -0.45 -6.44
C LEU A 66 -4.42 -0.04 -7.72
N VAL A 67 -3.12 -0.31 -7.80
CA VAL A 67 -2.32 0.00 -8.99
C VAL A 67 -2.73 -0.88 -10.18
N VAL A 68 -3.04 -2.17 -9.95
CA VAL A 68 -3.59 -3.06 -10.98
C VAL A 68 -4.92 -2.52 -11.49
N GLU A 69 -5.80 -2.05 -10.60
CA GLU A 69 -7.07 -1.42 -10.99
C GLU A 69 -6.85 -0.15 -11.82
N ALA A 70 -5.86 0.69 -11.45
CA ALA A 70 -5.47 1.85 -12.25
C ALA A 70 -4.99 1.47 -13.65
N MET A 71 -4.21 0.39 -13.78
CA MET A 71 -3.78 -0.13 -15.07
C MET A 71 -4.96 -0.66 -15.90
N ARG A 72 -5.89 -1.40 -15.26
CA ARG A 72 -7.12 -1.88 -15.90
C ARG A 72 -7.95 -0.72 -16.43
N GLU A 73 -8.21 0.30 -15.60
CA GLU A 73 -8.95 1.50 -16.03
C GLU A 73 -8.26 2.18 -17.20
N LYS A 74 -6.93 2.31 -17.18
CA LYS A 74 -6.17 2.90 -18.29
C LYS A 74 -6.35 2.13 -19.60
N LEU A 75 -6.37 0.79 -19.56
CA LEU A 75 -6.64 -0.04 -20.74
C LEU A 75 -8.08 0.13 -21.26
N GLU A 76 -9.03 0.43 -20.37
CA GLU A 76 -10.42 0.76 -20.71
C GLU A 76 -10.63 2.22 -21.12
N GLY A 77 -9.58 3.04 -21.20
CA GLY A 77 -9.67 4.47 -21.51
C GLY A 77 -10.25 5.32 -20.37
N LYS A 78 -10.33 4.77 -19.15
CA LYS A 78 -10.76 5.45 -17.92
C LYS A 78 -9.55 5.91 -17.12
N LYS A 79 -9.78 6.83 -16.18
CA LYS A 79 -8.72 7.44 -15.38
C LYS A 79 -9.11 7.74 -13.93
N GLY A 80 -10.17 7.11 -13.40
CA GLY A 80 -10.70 7.41 -12.08
C GLY A 80 -9.68 7.17 -10.97
N VAL A 81 -9.06 5.99 -10.94
CA VAL A 81 -8.03 5.64 -9.95
C VAL A 81 -6.76 6.47 -10.15
N ILE A 82 -6.37 6.75 -11.39
CA ILE A 82 -5.18 7.58 -11.68
C ILE A 82 -5.39 9.02 -11.18
N ASP A 83 -6.55 9.61 -11.49
CA ASP A 83 -6.92 10.94 -11.00
C ASP A 83 -6.98 10.94 -9.47
N TRP A 84 -7.52 9.87 -8.86
CA TRP A 84 -7.58 9.71 -7.41
C TRP A 84 -6.19 9.61 -6.77
N LEU A 85 -5.28 8.81 -7.32
CA LEU A 85 -3.90 8.68 -6.83
C LEU A 85 -3.14 10.01 -6.93
N THR A 86 -3.37 10.76 -8.01
CA THR A 86 -2.81 12.10 -8.19
C THR A 86 -3.33 13.05 -7.11
N TRP A 87 -4.65 13.10 -6.93
CA TRP A 87 -5.28 13.89 -5.87
C TRP A 87 -4.78 13.49 -4.48
N PHE A 88 -4.63 12.20 -4.22
CA PHE A 88 -4.17 11.68 -2.93
C PHE A 88 -2.75 12.13 -2.62
N GLN A 89 -1.85 12.08 -3.60
CA GLN A 89 -0.48 12.60 -3.49
C GLN A 89 -0.49 14.12 -3.22
N ASP A 90 -1.26 14.88 -3.99
CA ASP A 90 -1.37 16.32 -3.84
C ASP A 90 -1.92 16.69 -2.45
N GLU A 91 -2.91 15.94 -1.97
CA GLU A 91 -3.51 16.15 -0.66
C GLU A 91 -2.52 15.87 0.47
N ALA A 92 -1.77 14.76 0.40
CA ALA A 92 -0.72 14.43 1.37
C ALA A 92 0.33 15.55 1.47
N GLN A 93 0.73 16.13 0.34
CA GLN A 93 1.67 17.25 0.28
C GLN A 93 1.06 18.55 0.80
N ARG A 94 -0.19 18.85 0.42
CA ARG A 94 -0.90 20.07 0.77
C ARG A 94 -1.19 20.16 2.27
N THR A 95 -1.53 19.05 2.91
CA THR A 95 -1.83 18.99 4.34
C THR A 95 -0.61 18.72 5.22
N ASN A 96 0.51 18.31 4.61
CA ASN A 96 1.68 17.79 5.32
C ASN A 96 1.29 16.66 6.30
N ASP A 97 0.36 15.81 5.87
CA ASP A 97 -0.11 14.68 6.65
C ASP A 97 0.88 13.51 6.51
N TYR A 98 1.65 13.29 7.58
CA TYR A 98 2.65 12.23 7.63
C TYR A 98 2.04 10.82 7.48
N GLY A 99 0.79 10.62 7.88
CA GLY A 99 0.12 9.34 7.69
C GLY A 99 -0.19 9.07 6.21
N LEU A 100 -0.64 10.10 5.48
CA LEU A 100 -0.85 9.98 4.03
C LEU A 100 0.48 9.80 3.28
N LEU A 101 1.54 10.49 3.71
CA LEU A 101 2.88 10.32 3.17
C LEU A 101 3.44 8.91 3.43
N ASP A 102 3.22 8.36 4.63
CA ASP A 102 3.62 6.99 4.95
C ASP A 102 2.90 5.97 4.05
N ILE A 103 1.61 6.15 3.77
CA ILE A 103 0.88 5.30 2.80
C ILE A 103 1.52 5.38 1.41
N MET A 104 1.94 6.58 0.98
CA MET A 104 2.62 6.74 -0.30
C MET A 104 3.98 6.02 -0.34
N GLU A 105 4.80 6.18 0.69
CA GLU A 105 6.17 5.62 0.75
C GLU A 105 6.19 4.11 0.99
N ILE A 106 5.29 3.60 1.81
CA ILE A 106 5.28 2.20 2.27
C ILE A 106 4.34 1.34 1.42
N GLY A 107 3.24 1.92 0.94
CA GLY A 107 2.22 1.20 0.18
C GLY A 107 2.36 1.42 -1.33
N ILE A 108 2.10 2.65 -1.78
CA ILE A 108 1.92 2.96 -3.21
C ILE A 108 3.22 2.84 -4.00
N LYS A 109 4.33 3.44 -3.55
CA LYS A 109 5.60 3.35 -4.28
C LYS A 109 6.11 1.91 -4.40
N PRO A 110 6.13 1.09 -3.33
CA PRO A 110 6.54 -0.31 -3.44
C PRO A 110 5.58 -1.14 -4.31
N ALA A 111 4.28 -0.81 -4.34
CA ALA A 111 3.33 -1.46 -5.23
C ALA A 111 3.67 -1.25 -6.71
N PHE A 112 4.00 -0.02 -7.12
CA PHE A 112 4.48 0.25 -8.48
C PHE A 112 5.75 -0.55 -8.79
N GLN A 113 6.74 -0.54 -7.89
CA GLN A 113 8.01 -1.27 -8.07
C GLN A 113 7.78 -2.78 -8.26
N ARG A 114 6.85 -3.38 -7.51
CA ARG A 114 6.51 -4.81 -7.65
C ARG A 114 5.89 -5.13 -9.00
N ILE A 115 5.01 -4.26 -9.49
CA ILE A 115 4.37 -4.43 -10.79
C ILE A 115 5.39 -4.27 -11.91
N ASP A 116 6.24 -3.24 -11.85
CA ASP A 116 7.31 -3.02 -12.83
C ASP A 116 8.26 -4.24 -12.88
N ALA A 117 8.69 -4.74 -11.71
CA ALA A 117 9.51 -5.96 -11.63
C ALA A 117 8.81 -7.20 -12.20
N ALA A 118 7.49 -7.35 -12.02
CA ALA A 118 6.73 -8.46 -12.57
C ALA A 118 6.60 -8.38 -14.11
N ILE A 119 6.46 -7.17 -14.65
CA ILE A 119 6.43 -6.92 -16.10
C ILE A 119 7.82 -7.22 -16.71
N GLU A 120 8.90 -6.73 -16.10
CA GLU A 120 10.28 -6.98 -16.53
C GLU A 120 10.67 -8.46 -16.43
N GLY A 121 10.24 -9.14 -15.37
CA GLY A 121 10.44 -10.57 -15.14
C GLY A 121 9.62 -11.49 -16.06
N GLY A 122 8.79 -10.93 -16.95
CA GLY A 122 8.06 -11.69 -17.97
C GLY A 122 6.79 -12.39 -17.47
N ALA A 123 6.33 -12.14 -16.24
CA ALA A 123 5.11 -12.74 -15.69
C ALA A 123 3.86 -12.41 -16.52
N PHE A 124 3.85 -11.26 -17.21
CA PHE A 124 2.78 -10.86 -18.13
C PHE A 124 2.91 -11.42 -19.57
N ARG A 125 4.06 -11.99 -19.97
CA ARG A 125 4.24 -12.53 -21.33
C ARG A 125 3.71 -13.96 -21.51
N GLN A 126 3.52 -14.71 -20.41
CA GLN A 126 3.18 -16.12 -20.52
C GLN A 126 1.68 -16.39 -20.78
N ASP A 127 0.76 -15.50 -20.38
CA ASP A 127 -0.68 -15.73 -20.58
C ASP A 127 -1.20 -15.37 -21.99
N PHE A 128 -0.50 -14.54 -22.75
CA PHE A 128 -0.90 -14.19 -24.12
C PHE A 128 -0.39 -15.16 -25.19
N SER A 129 0.50 -16.09 -24.82
CA SER A 129 1.14 -17.02 -25.76
C SER A 129 0.44 -18.39 -25.85
N SER A 130 -0.54 -18.67 -24.98
CA SER A 130 -1.28 -19.95 -24.97
C SER A 130 -2.63 -19.91 -25.70
N ALA A 131 -3.11 -18.73 -26.12
CA ALA A 131 -4.36 -18.57 -26.87
C ALA A 131 -4.20 -18.73 -28.41
N GLY A 132 -3.12 -19.38 -28.86
CA GLY A 132 -2.79 -19.51 -30.28
C GLY A 132 -2.18 -20.86 -30.63
N ARG A 133 -2.87 -21.96 -30.35
CA ARG A 133 -2.79 -23.23 -31.10
C ARG A 133 -4.14 -23.92 -31.15
#